data_AF-A0A812XHU0-F1
#
_entry.id   AF-A0A812XHU0-F1
#
_cell.length_a   1.000
_cell.length_b   1.000
_cell.length_c   1.000
_cell.angle_alpha   90.00
_cell.angle_beta   90.00
_cell.angle_gamma   90.00
#
_symmetry.space_group_name_H-M   'P 1'
#
loop_
_entity.id
_entity.type
_entity.pdbx_description
1 polymer ?
#
loop_
_entity_poly.entity_id
_entity_poly.type
_entity_poly.pdbx_seq_one_letter_code
_entity_poly.pdbx_strand_id
1 'polypeptide(L)'
;EPFLPFRSRWRTPQYREATVSAPPQDAWQGWLTYDFPSMSFDFGSSFFSLEVGCVHLLVLNPYTDASPSSPQITWLQSELKRINRSETEHVAVLTHAPWHHSSVEHRPEREAATRNLLSAAGPLLLPDKTDLVFSGHVHAFERSLPIDGVQHFVVGHGGNRARRARGCEGLRVLV
;
A
#
# COMPACT_ATOMS: atom_id res chain seq x y z
N GLU A 1 -19.21 3.90 23.53
CA GLU A 1 -17.92 3.24 23.82
C GLU A 1 -16.81 3.93 23.04
N PRO A 2 -15.65 4.26 23.66
CA PRO A 2 -14.58 5.01 23.01
C PRO A 2 -13.74 4.17 22.02
N PHE A 3 -13.82 2.84 22.11
CA PHE A 3 -13.11 1.93 21.21
C PHE A 3 -14.09 0.93 20.62
N LEU A 4 -14.22 0.94 19.31
CA LEU A 4 -14.88 -0.13 18.57
C LEU A 4 -13.78 -1.05 18.03
N PRO A 5 -13.94 -2.39 18.12
CA PRO A 5 -12.95 -3.30 17.57
C PRO A 5 -12.78 -3.04 16.08
N PHE A 6 -11.53 -3.02 15.61
CA PHE A 6 -11.17 -2.72 14.22
C PHE A 6 -12.10 -3.43 13.22
N ARG A 7 -12.38 -4.71 13.46
CA ARG A 7 -13.21 -5.56 12.58
C ARG A 7 -14.71 -5.25 12.59
N SER A 8 -15.22 -4.39 13.47
CA SER A 8 -16.64 -3.98 13.47
C SER A 8 -16.93 -2.81 12.52
N ARG A 9 -15.90 -2.16 11.97
CA ARG A 9 -16.07 -0.96 11.12
C ARG A 9 -15.61 -1.15 9.67
N TRP A 10 -14.75 -2.13 9.38
CA TRP A 10 -14.07 -2.24 8.09
C TRP A 10 -14.48 -3.47 7.29
N ARG A 11 -14.52 -3.35 5.96
CA ARG A 11 -14.84 -4.46 5.06
C ARG A 11 -13.55 -5.24 4.76
N THR A 12 -13.36 -6.35 5.46
CA THR A 12 -12.25 -7.29 5.23
C THR A 12 -12.72 -8.52 4.44
N PRO A 13 -11.98 -9.00 3.43
CA PRO A 13 -12.31 -10.24 2.74
C PRO A 13 -12.18 -11.45 3.67
N GLN A 14 -13.27 -12.22 3.76
CA GLN A 14 -13.43 -13.53 4.42
C GLN A 14 -13.04 -13.56 5.92
N TYR A 15 -14.03 -13.86 6.77
CA TYR A 15 -13.86 -14.09 8.20
C TYR A 15 -12.93 -15.30 8.45
N ARG A 16 -11.62 -15.07 8.46
CA ARG A 16 -10.60 -16.07 8.81
C ARG A 16 -9.50 -15.41 9.62
N GLU A 17 -8.93 -16.17 10.55
CA GLU A 17 -7.75 -15.74 11.30
C GLU A 17 -6.60 -15.42 10.34
N ALA A 18 -5.74 -14.48 10.74
CA ALA A 18 -4.56 -14.19 9.95
C ALA A 18 -3.68 -15.43 9.88
N THR A 19 -3.26 -15.81 8.68
CA THR A 19 -2.17 -16.78 8.53
C THR A 19 -0.88 -15.97 8.60
N VAL A 20 -0.08 -16.19 9.65
CA VAL A 20 1.28 -15.65 9.76
C VAL A 20 2.25 -16.82 9.52
N SER A 21 2.96 -16.77 8.41
CA SER A 21 4.04 -17.72 8.14
C SER A 21 5.35 -17.18 8.71
N ALA A 22 6.10 -17.99 9.47
CA ALA A 22 7.42 -17.62 9.94
C ALA A 22 8.45 -17.77 8.82
N PRO A 23 9.45 -16.87 8.72
CA PRO A 23 10.48 -17.01 7.69
C PRO A 23 11.35 -18.26 7.97
N PRO A 24 11.82 -18.99 6.94
CA PRO A 24 12.82 -20.03 7.11
C PRO A 24 14.14 -19.41 7.63
N GLN A 25 14.94 -20.21 8.34
CA GLN A 25 16.12 -19.75 9.09
C GLN A 25 17.21 -19.06 8.23
N ASP A 26 17.15 -19.22 6.90
CA ASP A 26 18.07 -18.68 5.90
C ASP A 26 17.51 -17.47 5.11
N ALA A 27 16.31 -17.00 5.44
CA ALA A 27 15.62 -15.91 4.71
C ALA A 27 16.27 -14.53 4.84
N TRP A 28 17.38 -14.36 5.59
CA TRP A 28 18.06 -13.08 5.84
C TRP A 28 18.37 -12.29 4.58
N GLN A 29 18.63 -12.96 3.44
CA GLN A 29 18.86 -12.28 2.16
C GLN A 29 17.62 -11.49 1.70
N GLY A 30 16.42 -12.00 1.96
CA GLY A 30 15.17 -11.32 1.66
C GLY A 30 14.92 -10.07 2.53
N TRP A 31 15.49 -10.01 3.74
CA TRP A 31 15.37 -8.82 4.60
C TRP A 31 16.09 -7.60 4.02
N LEU A 32 17.19 -7.81 3.29
CA LEU A 32 17.94 -6.73 2.65
C LEU A 32 17.23 -6.15 1.44
N THR A 33 16.34 -6.93 0.81
CA THR A 33 15.58 -6.55 -0.39
C THR A 33 14.08 -6.41 -0.13
N TYR A 34 13.65 -6.45 1.13
CA TYR A 34 12.24 -6.49 1.53
C TYR A 34 11.44 -7.54 0.74
N ASP A 35 12.05 -8.69 0.47
CA ASP A 35 11.45 -9.84 -0.19
C ASP A 35 11.03 -10.85 0.87
N PHE A 36 9.74 -10.89 1.18
CA PHE A 36 9.19 -11.68 2.28
C PHE A 36 8.17 -12.73 1.79
N PRO A 37 8.48 -13.56 0.78
CA PRO A 37 7.50 -14.51 0.22
C PRO A 37 7.11 -15.60 1.23
N SER A 38 7.94 -15.84 2.24
CA SER A 38 7.71 -16.79 3.33
C SER A 38 7.03 -16.18 4.56
N MET A 39 6.84 -14.85 4.60
CA MET A 39 6.05 -14.18 5.62
C MET A 39 4.81 -13.60 4.96
N SER A 40 3.77 -14.42 4.82
CA SER A 40 2.44 -13.91 4.52
C SER A 40 1.78 -13.41 5.80
N PHE A 41 1.21 -12.21 5.75
CA PHE A 41 0.13 -11.80 6.65
C PHE A 41 -1.09 -11.63 5.76
N ASP A 42 -1.67 -12.75 5.36
CA ASP A 42 -2.90 -12.76 4.58
C ASP A 42 -4.10 -12.76 5.53
N PHE A 43 -5.16 -12.04 5.14
CA PHE A 43 -6.39 -11.87 5.93
C PHE A 43 -6.18 -11.07 7.23
N GLY A 44 -7.09 -11.21 8.20
CA GLY A 44 -6.93 -10.67 9.55
C GLY A 44 -6.73 -9.16 9.67
N SER A 45 -7.21 -8.38 8.69
CA SER A 45 -7.07 -6.91 8.58
C SER A 45 -5.80 -6.39 7.91
N SER A 46 -5.03 -7.26 7.24
CA SER A 46 -3.87 -6.91 6.42
C SER A 46 -4.19 -5.92 5.28
N PHE A 47 -5.32 -6.12 4.61
CA PHE A 47 -5.86 -5.26 3.57
C PHE A 47 -7.38 -5.19 3.68
N PHE A 48 -7.94 -4.02 3.41
CA PHE A 48 -9.36 -3.73 3.64
C PHE A 48 -9.77 -2.44 2.93
N SER A 49 -11.08 -2.20 2.87
CA SER A 49 -11.65 -0.93 2.41
C SER A 49 -12.54 -0.30 3.47
N LEU A 50 -12.72 1.01 3.35
CA LEU A 50 -13.66 1.80 4.12
C LEU A 50 -14.13 3.01 3.34
N GLU A 51 -15.34 3.45 3.65
CA GLU A 51 -15.95 4.65 3.08
C GLU A 51 -15.99 5.71 4.17
N VAL A 52 -15.39 6.87 3.90
CA VAL A 52 -15.33 8.01 4.83
C VAL A 52 -15.77 9.26 4.08
N GLY A 53 -17.01 9.67 4.30
CA GLY A 53 -17.61 10.75 3.52
C GLY A 53 -17.64 10.40 2.04
N CYS A 54 -17.11 11.29 1.19
CA CYS A 54 -17.02 11.08 -0.26
C CYS A 54 -15.79 10.26 -0.70
N VAL A 55 -15.03 9.64 0.21
CA VAL A 55 -13.80 8.91 -0.10
C VAL A 55 -13.99 7.41 0.13
N HIS A 56 -13.73 6.60 -0.90
CA HIS A 56 -13.50 5.17 -0.77
C HIS A 56 -11.99 4.93 -0.60
N LEU A 57 -11.58 4.50 0.59
CA LEU A 57 -10.19 4.25 0.94
C LEU A 57 -9.88 2.75 0.82
N LEU A 58 -8.93 2.42 -0.03
CA LEU A 58 -8.37 1.08 -0.20
C LEU A 58 -7.04 0.99 0.55
N VAL A 59 -6.91 0.04 1.48
CA VAL A 59 -5.67 -0.19 2.22
C VAL A 59 -5.04 -1.49 1.74
N LEU A 60 -3.83 -1.39 1.18
CA LEU A 60 -3.05 -2.51 0.63
C LEU A 60 -1.81 -2.78 1.49
N ASN A 61 -1.48 -4.06 1.62
CA ASN A 61 -0.26 -4.51 2.26
C ASN A 61 0.80 -4.89 1.20
N PRO A 62 1.94 -4.20 1.14
CA PRO A 62 3.04 -4.56 0.25
C PRO A 62 3.80 -5.81 0.70
N TYR A 63 3.65 -6.24 1.95
CA TYR A 63 4.42 -7.32 2.59
C TYR A 63 3.62 -8.63 2.70
N THR A 64 2.73 -8.88 1.74
CA THR A 64 2.03 -10.16 1.61
C THR A 64 2.08 -10.65 0.17
N ASP A 65 1.53 -11.84 -0.11
CA ASP A 65 1.51 -12.37 -1.48
C ASP A 65 0.82 -11.36 -2.43
N ALA A 66 1.55 -11.00 -3.49
CA ALA A 66 1.09 -10.12 -4.55
C ALA A 66 0.93 -10.85 -5.89
N SER A 67 0.91 -12.19 -5.88
CA SER A 67 0.59 -12.97 -7.07
C SER A 67 -0.79 -12.57 -7.64
N PRO A 68 -1.04 -12.70 -8.96
CA PRO A 68 -2.34 -12.38 -9.54
C PRO A 68 -3.52 -13.15 -8.93
N SER A 69 -3.26 -14.34 -8.39
CA SER A 69 -4.22 -15.20 -7.69
C SER A 69 -4.21 -15.03 -6.16
N SER A 70 -3.40 -14.10 -5.64
CA SER A 70 -3.29 -13.87 -4.20
C SER A 70 -4.64 -13.42 -3.60
N PRO A 71 -4.86 -13.66 -2.30
CA PRO A 71 -6.05 -13.18 -1.61
C PRO A 71 -6.25 -11.67 -1.76
N GLN A 72 -5.17 -10.89 -1.65
CA GLN A 72 -5.23 -9.43 -1.76
C GLN A 72 -5.63 -8.96 -3.16
N ILE A 73 -5.00 -9.48 -4.20
CA ILE A 73 -5.28 -9.04 -5.58
C ILE A 73 -6.67 -9.49 -6.02
N THR A 74 -7.08 -10.70 -5.66
CA THR A 74 -8.45 -11.20 -5.92
C THR A 74 -9.49 -10.32 -5.23
N TRP A 75 -9.27 -9.98 -3.95
CA TRP A 75 -10.16 -9.07 -3.22
C TRP A 75 -10.20 -7.68 -3.85
N LEU A 76 -9.05 -7.10 -4.20
CA LEU A 76 -8.97 -5.77 -4.80
C LEU A 76 -9.79 -5.70 -6.10
N GLN A 77 -9.67 -6.71 -6.96
CA GLN A 77 -10.48 -6.80 -8.19
C GLN A 77 -11.99 -6.86 -7.91
N SER A 78 -12.41 -7.56 -6.85
CA SER A 78 -13.80 -7.60 -6.42
C SER A 78 -14.27 -6.28 -5.83
N GLU A 79 -13.45 -5.62 -5.02
CA GLU A 79 -13.81 -4.38 -4.35
C GLU A 79 -13.91 -3.22 -5.34
N LEU A 80 -12.98 -3.12 -6.31
CA LEU A 80 -13.03 -2.10 -7.37
C LEU A 80 -14.33 -2.16 -8.19
N LYS A 81 -14.93 -3.34 -8.38
CA LYS A 81 -16.22 -3.50 -9.08
C LYS A 81 -17.41 -2.99 -8.26
N ARG A 82 -17.24 -2.80 -6.95
CA ARG A 82 -18.30 -2.37 -6.02
C ARG A 82 -18.29 -0.87 -5.76
N ILE A 83 -17.20 -0.18 -6.09
CA ILE A 83 -17.08 1.25 -5.86
C ILE A 83 -18.16 1.97 -6.66
N ASN A 84 -19.05 2.66 -5.95
CA ASN A 84 -20.01 3.56 -6.55
C ASN A 84 -19.48 5.00 -6.48
N ARG A 85 -18.96 5.51 -7.61
CA ARG A 85 -18.38 6.86 -7.68
C ARG A 85 -19.41 7.98 -7.44
N SER A 86 -20.72 7.72 -7.48
CA SER A 86 -21.73 8.72 -7.09
C SER A 86 -21.92 8.82 -5.58
N GLU A 87 -21.49 7.82 -4.81
CA GLU A 87 -21.50 7.82 -3.34
C GLU A 87 -20.13 8.24 -2.79
N THR A 88 -19.07 7.72 -3.41
CA THR A 88 -17.68 8.07 -3.10
C THR A 88 -17.00 8.66 -4.33
N GLU A 89 -17.08 9.97 -4.46
CA GLU A 89 -16.52 10.74 -5.58
C GLU A 89 -15.01 10.55 -5.75
N HIS A 90 -14.31 10.22 -4.66
CA HIS A 90 -12.87 9.99 -4.65
C HIS A 90 -12.52 8.57 -4.20
N VAL A 91 -11.51 8.00 -4.83
CA VAL A 91 -10.87 6.74 -4.45
C VAL A 91 -9.42 7.01 -4.10
N ALA A 92 -9.05 6.66 -2.87
CA ALA A 92 -7.69 6.79 -2.38
C ALA A 92 -7.12 5.41 -2.03
N VAL A 93 -5.84 5.21 -2.33
CA VAL A 93 -5.11 4.01 -1.94
C VAL A 93 -4.11 4.37 -0.84
N LEU A 94 -4.03 3.55 0.19
CA LEU A 94 -3.02 3.62 1.23
C LEU A 94 -2.18 2.34 1.19
N THR A 95 -0.87 2.50 1.11
CA THR A 95 0.10 1.39 1.19
C THR A 95 1.26 1.80 2.08
N HIS A 96 1.94 0.87 2.74
CA HIS A 96 3.10 1.24 3.54
C HIS A 96 4.28 1.69 2.66
N ALA A 97 4.62 0.91 1.63
CA ALA A 97 5.78 1.16 0.80
C ALA A 97 5.41 1.95 -0.49
N PRO A 98 6.10 3.06 -0.80
CA PRO A 98 5.77 3.94 -1.93
C PRO A 98 6.20 3.35 -3.28
N TRP A 99 5.37 3.51 -4.31
CA TRP A 99 5.70 3.13 -5.69
C TRP A 99 6.57 4.16 -6.42
N HIS A 100 6.44 5.44 -6.04
CA HIS A 100 7.18 6.55 -6.63
C HIS A 100 7.72 7.45 -5.53
N HIS A 101 9.05 7.63 -5.52
CA HIS A 101 9.74 8.52 -4.60
C HIS A 101 11.18 8.78 -5.07
N SER A 102 11.85 9.78 -4.49
CA SER A 102 13.21 10.17 -4.85
C SER A 102 14.32 9.61 -3.94
N SER A 103 13.96 8.88 -2.87
CA SER A 103 14.95 8.27 -1.96
C SER A 103 15.95 7.36 -2.68
N VAL A 104 17.22 7.46 -2.30
CA VAL A 104 18.29 6.60 -2.81
C VAL A 104 18.44 5.28 -2.03
N GLU A 105 17.86 5.19 -0.83
CA GLU A 105 17.91 4.00 0.03
C GLU A 105 16.85 2.96 -0.36
N HIS A 106 15.63 3.42 -0.62
CA HIS A 106 14.43 2.57 -0.71
C HIS A 106 13.97 2.33 -2.14
N ARG A 107 14.91 2.42 -3.10
CA ARG A 107 14.57 2.38 -4.53
C ARG A 107 13.70 1.15 -4.86
N PRO A 108 12.57 1.30 -5.57
CA PRO A 108 11.66 0.19 -5.86
C PRO A 108 12.34 -0.97 -6.60
N GLU A 109 13.39 -0.70 -7.39
CA GLU A 109 14.16 -1.76 -8.06
C GLU A 109 14.89 -2.71 -7.08
N ARG A 110 15.09 -2.26 -5.83
CA ARG A 110 15.75 -3.01 -4.75
C ARG A 110 14.78 -3.54 -3.71
N GLU A 111 13.53 -3.08 -3.71
CA GLU A 111 12.48 -3.50 -2.76
C GLU A 111 11.45 -4.39 -3.46
N ALA A 112 11.64 -5.72 -3.37
CA ALA A 112 10.84 -6.69 -4.10
C ALA A 112 9.35 -6.63 -3.74
N ALA A 113 9.01 -6.49 -2.45
CA ALA A 113 7.63 -6.28 -1.98
C ALA A 113 6.92 -5.14 -2.72
N THR A 114 7.56 -3.97 -2.76
CA THR A 114 7.05 -2.76 -3.43
C THR A 114 6.82 -3.01 -4.92
N ARG A 115 7.81 -3.58 -5.60
CA ARG A 115 7.76 -3.89 -7.04
C ARG A 115 6.70 -4.94 -7.37
N ASN A 116 6.57 -5.97 -6.56
CA ASN A 116 5.61 -7.05 -6.78
C ASN A 116 4.18 -6.53 -6.62
N LEU A 117 3.89 -5.76 -5.57
CA LEU A 117 2.58 -5.15 -5.40
C LEU A 117 2.28 -4.12 -6.49
N LEU A 118 3.23 -3.26 -6.87
CA LEU A 118 3.03 -2.31 -7.98
C LEU A 118 2.69 -3.05 -9.29
N SER A 119 3.43 -4.12 -9.61
CA SER A 119 3.19 -4.90 -10.83
C SER A 119 1.79 -5.52 -10.86
N ALA A 120 1.30 -6.00 -9.71
CA ALA A 120 0.02 -6.69 -9.62
C ALA A 120 -1.19 -5.75 -9.45
N ALA A 121 -1.05 -4.70 -8.63
CA ALA A 121 -2.14 -3.77 -8.29
C ALA A 121 -2.16 -2.51 -9.17
N GLY A 122 -1.00 -2.03 -9.63
CA GLY A 122 -0.90 -0.82 -10.46
C GLY A 122 -1.80 -0.84 -11.69
N PRO A 123 -1.82 -1.91 -12.51
CA PRO A 123 -2.72 -2.03 -13.66
C PRO A 123 -4.22 -2.05 -13.30
N LEU A 124 -4.57 -2.32 -12.04
CA LEU A 124 -5.95 -2.30 -11.55
C LEU A 124 -6.39 -0.91 -11.07
N LEU A 125 -5.44 -0.04 -10.76
CA LEU A 125 -5.61 1.26 -10.10
C LEU A 125 -5.31 2.43 -11.05
N LEU A 126 -5.81 2.30 -12.27
CA LEU A 126 -5.72 3.31 -13.32
C LEU A 126 -6.53 4.58 -12.96
N PRO A 127 -6.29 5.71 -13.64
CA PRO A 127 -6.90 7.00 -13.30
C PRO A 127 -8.43 7.05 -13.39
N ASP A 128 -9.07 6.13 -14.12
CA ASP A 128 -10.53 5.97 -14.12
C ASP A 128 -11.08 5.35 -12.82
N LYS A 129 -10.19 4.83 -11.97
CA LYS A 129 -10.51 4.09 -10.75
C LYS A 129 -9.89 4.66 -9.49
N THR A 130 -8.77 5.37 -9.59
CA THR A 130 -8.00 5.86 -8.44
C THR A 130 -7.59 7.31 -8.65
N ASP A 131 -7.77 8.14 -7.62
CA ASP A 131 -7.40 9.56 -7.68
C ASP A 131 -6.08 9.82 -6.95
N LEU A 132 -5.90 9.17 -5.78
CA LEU A 132 -4.79 9.46 -4.86
C LEU A 132 -4.12 8.18 -4.36
N VAL A 133 -2.80 8.21 -4.17
CA VAL A 133 -2.05 7.18 -3.44
C VAL A 133 -1.24 7.82 -2.32
N PHE A 134 -1.41 7.32 -1.10
CA PHE A 134 -0.64 7.70 0.08
C PHE A 134 0.27 6.57 0.50
N SER A 135 1.50 6.92 0.87
CA SER A 135 2.54 5.95 1.23
C SER A 135 3.36 6.41 2.43
N GLY A 136 3.91 5.44 3.18
CA GLY A 136 4.85 5.67 4.28
C GLY A 136 6.27 5.25 3.91
N HIS A 137 6.89 4.45 4.79
CA HIS A 137 8.19 3.77 4.64
C HIS A 137 9.40 4.70 4.47
N VAL A 138 9.44 5.46 3.39
CA VAL A 138 10.46 6.48 3.13
C VAL A 138 10.27 7.63 4.11
N HIS A 139 11.26 7.87 4.98
CA HIS A 139 11.22 8.91 6.01
C HIS A 139 11.43 10.32 5.44
N ALA A 140 10.49 10.76 4.60
CA ALA A 140 10.41 12.07 4.00
C ALA A 140 8.95 12.43 3.68
N PHE A 141 8.74 13.70 3.31
CA PHE A 141 7.52 14.17 2.66
C PHE A 141 7.81 14.36 1.17
N GLU A 142 7.02 13.75 0.29
CA GLU A 142 7.07 14.01 -1.16
C GLU A 142 5.66 14.05 -1.75
N ARG A 143 5.50 14.85 -2.81
CA ARG A 143 4.30 14.87 -3.66
C ARG A 143 4.76 14.86 -5.11
N SER A 144 4.29 13.89 -5.89
CA SER A 144 4.63 13.78 -7.32
C SER A 144 3.86 14.80 -8.17
N LEU A 145 4.08 14.82 -9.48
CA LEU A 145 2.99 15.14 -10.41
C LEU A 145 2.03 13.96 -10.54
N PRO A 146 0.84 14.15 -11.15
CA PRO A 146 0.04 13.02 -11.59
C PRO A 146 0.88 12.11 -12.49
N ILE A 147 1.04 10.85 -12.07
CA ILE A 147 1.65 9.79 -12.88
C ILE A 147 0.48 8.97 -13.37
N ASP A 148 0.31 8.91 -14.70
CA ASP A 148 -0.89 8.33 -15.33
C ASP A 148 -2.19 8.89 -14.72
N GLY A 149 -2.23 10.20 -14.43
CA GLY A 149 -3.41 10.85 -13.85
C GLY A 149 -3.62 10.64 -12.35
N VAL A 150 -2.83 9.80 -11.68
CA VAL A 150 -2.93 9.51 -10.24
C VAL A 150 -1.91 10.33 -9.46
N GLN A 151 -2.34 11.01 -8.40
CA GLN A 151 -1.46 11.82 -7.56
C GLN A 151 -0.87 10.99 -6.40
N HIS A 152 0.46 10.90 -6.31
CA HIS A 152 1.14 10.16 -5.24
C HIS A 152 1.70 11.09 -4.16
N PHE A 153 1.57 10.64 -2.91
CA PHE A 153 2.09 11.29 -1.71
C PHE A 153 2.91 10.30 -0.87
N VAL A 154 4.12 10.70 -0.50
CA VAL A 154 4.92 10.03 0.52
C VAL A 154 4.83 10.85 1.79
N VAL A 155 4.33 10.24 2.86
CA VAL A 155 4.09 10.84 4.19
C VAL A 155 4.74 10.01 5.31
N GLY A 156 5.92 9.45 5.05
CA GLY A 156 6.65 8.58 6.00
C GLY A 156 7.40 9.32 7.12
N HIS A 157 7.24 10.63 7.23
CA HIS A 157 7.95 11.50 8.19
C HIS A 157 7.24 11.61 9.56
N GLY A 158 6.70 10.50 10.08
CA GLY A 158 5.91 10.46 11.32
C GLY A 158 6.68 10.68 12.62
N GLY A 159 8.00 10.92 12.58
CA GLY A 159 8.81 11.26 13.76
C GLY A 159 9.44 10.08 14.51
N ASN A 160 9.67 8.94 13.85
CA ASN A 160 10.41 7.83 14.46
C ASN A 160 11.91 8.18 14.67
N ARG A 161 12.66 7.32 15.37
CA ARG A 161 14.09 7.55 15.68
C ARG A 161 15.03 7.33 14.50
N ALA A 162 14.55 6.77 13.41
CA ALA A 162 15.39 6.47 12.26
C ALA A 162 15.74 7.76 11.50
N ARG A 163 16.81 7.69 10.72
CA ARG A 163 17.29 8.86 9.97
C ARG A 163 16.30 9.21 8.85
N ARG A 164 16.26 10.51 8.53
CA ARG A 164 15.59 11.01 7.31
C ARG A 164 16.17 10.32 6.07
N ALA A 165 15.31 9.98 5.12
CA ALA A 165 15.72 9.42 3.84
C ALA A 165 16.54 10.46 3.05
N ARG A 166 17.59 10.02 2.35
CA ARG A 166 18.42 10.90 1.51
C ARG A 166 17.93 10.86 0.07
N GLY A 167 18.29 11.87 -0.71
CA GLY A 167 17.76 12.05 -2.06
C GLY A 167 16.40 12.76 -2.10
N CYS A 168 15.66 12.72 -0.99
CA CYS A 168 14.41 13.43 -0.75
C CYS A 168 14.59 14.92 -0.38
N GLU A 169 15.68 15.54 -0.83
CA GLU A 169 16.00 16.93 -0.54
C GLU A 169 15.48 17.85 -1.64
N GLY A 170 14.53 18.70 -1.26
CA GLY A 170 13.78 19.57 -2.15
C GLY A 170 12.37 19.03 -2.38
N LEU A 171 11.36 19.90 -2.27
CA LEU A 171 10.03 19.64 -2.82
C LEU A 171 10.20 19.53 -4.34
N ARG A 172 10.62 18.37 -4.83
CA ARG A 172 10.66 18.08 -6.26
C ARG A 172 9.25 17.79 -6.67
N VAL A 173 8.50 18.86 -6.93
CA VAL A 173 7.47 18.83 -7.96
C VAL A 173 8.26 18.42 -9.21
N LEU A 174 8.26 17.13 -9.55
CA LEU A 174 8.63 16.72 -10.91
C LEU A 174 7.82 17.65 -11.84
N VAL A 175 8.41 18.24 -12.86
CA VAL A 175 7.65 19.08 -13.81
C VAL A 175 7.53 18.28 -15.10
#